data_AF-A0A8J4Y691-F1
#
_entry.id   AF-A0A8J4Y691-F1
#
_cell.length_a   1.000
_cell.length_b   1.000
_cell.length_c   1.000
_cell.angle_alpha   90.00
_cell.angle_beta   90.00
_cell.angle_gamma   90.00
#
_symmetry.space_group_name_H-M   'P 1'
#
loop_
_entity.id
_entity.type
_entity.pdbx_description
1 polymer ?
#
loop_
_entity_poly.entity_id
_entity_poly.type
_entity_poly.pdbx_seq_one_letter_code
_entity_poly.pdbx_strand_id
1 'polypeptide(L)'
;MLKGLARGEQQFGTKARVILSCLRQRSEWSWDMLRLCEEYKERGVVGIDMAGDEGLEYESESFTKSDVECAVFQAAKEKGIHRTVHACEEGPAICVKKIIFTLRYDSYLTGDVQSLTTSSKRHPILRLAEDEVRFSINSDDPTLTHTRLSDEYKLFLSWGFTEAHLARANFQAALHSFLPPEEKKQLIDQLQQAYGFSHYSCPLPPPPPLHIRDSFLHSPS
;
A
#
# COMPACT_ATOMS: atom_id res chain seq x y z
N MET A 1 -16.60 1.41 -14.73
CA MET A 1 -15.21 1.61 -14.27
C MET A 1 -14.16 1.15 -15.29
N LEU A 2 -13.99 -0.17 -15.56
CA LEU A 2 -12.89 -0.70 -16.39
C LEU A 2 -12.77 -0.06 -17.79
N LYS A 3 -13.89 0.15 -18.50
CA LYS A 3 -13.89 0.88 -19.79
C LYS A 3 -13.34 2.31 -19.66
N GLY A 4 -13.60 2.95 -18.53
CA GLY A 4 -13.07 4.29 -18.23
C GLY A 4 -11.56 4.27 -18.03
N LEU A 5 -11.05 3.31 -17.24
CA LEU A 5 -9.62 3.11 -17.06
C LEU A 5 -8.92 2.83 -18.37
N ALA A 6 -9.42 1.90 -19.19
CA ALA A 6 -8.84 1.58 -20.50
C ALA A 6 -8.73 2.82 -21.42
N ARG A 7 -9.76 3.67 -21.46
CA ARG A 7 -9.70 4.95 -22.19
C ARG A 7 -8.64 5.89 -21.61
N GLY A 8 -8.55 5.98 -20.28
CA GLY A 8 -7.54 6.78 -19.60
C GLY A 8 -6.12 6.31 -19.88
N GLU A 9 -5.87 4.99 -19.83
CA GLU A 9 -4.56 4.42 -20.17
C GLU A 9 -4.16 4.79 -21.60
N GLN A 10 -5.09 4.65 -22.55
CA GLN A 10 -4.84 4.99 -23.95
C GLN A 10 -4.56 6.49 -24.15
N GLN A 11 -5.26 7.35 -23.42
CA GLN A 11 -5.14 8.80 -23.57
C GLN A 11 -3.89 9.37 -22.88
N PHE A 12 -3.52 8.85 -21.71
CA PHE A 12 -2.49 9.43 -20.85
C PHE A 12 -1.21 8.59 -20.75
N GLY A 13 -1.19 7.39 -21.36
CA GLY A 13 -0.03 6.48 -21.31
C GLY A 13 0.27 5.92 -19.92
N THR A 14 -0.62 6.13 -18.94
CA THR A 14 -0.44 5.69 -17.55
C THR A 14 -1.22 4.40 -17.33
N LYS A 15 -0.52 3.35 -16.87
CA LYS A 15 -1.12 2.06 -16.53
C LYS A 15 -2.02 2.18 -15.29
N ALA A 16 -3.20 1.58 -15.33
CA ALA A 16 -4.20 1.59 -14.26
C ALA A 16 -4.82 0.20 -14.06
N ARG A 17 -4.88 -0.25 -12.81
CA ARG A 17 -5.50 -1.53 -12.43
C ARG A 17 -6.46 -1.32 -11.27
N VAL A 18 -7.32 -2.31 -11.05
CA VAL A 18 -8.38 -2.27 -10.04
C VAL A 18 -8.10 -3.32 -8.98
N ILE A 19 -8.19 -2.92 -7.73
CA ILE A 19 -8.33 -3.82 -6.59
C ILE A 19 -9.76 -3.64 -6.09
N LEU A 20 -10.46 -4.74 -5.78
CA LEU A 20 -11.81 -4.69 -5.23
C LEU A 20 -11.74 -4.87 -3.72
N SER A 21 -12.27 -3.92 -2.97
CA SER A 21 -12.24 -3.95 -1.51
C SER A 21 -13.50 -4.60 -0.94
N CYS A 22 -13.31 -5.60 -0.09
CA CYS A 22 -14.31 -5.98 0.91
C CYS A 22 -14.36 -4.90 1.99
N LEU A 23 -15.55 -4.64 2.53
CA LEU A 23 -15.73 -3.66 3.61
C LEU A 23 -15.99 -4.39 4.92
N ARG A 24 -15.26 -4.03 5.97
CA ARG A 24 -15.37 -4.63 7.32
C ARG A 24 -16.79 -4.58 7.90
N GLN A 25 -17.58 -3.60 7.49
CA GLN A 25 -18.97 -3.38 7.92
C GLN A 25 -19.99 -4.21 7.11
N ARG A 26 -19.56 -4.81 5.99
CA ARG A 26 -20.42 -5.46 4.97
C ARG A 26 -19.87 -6.82 4.55
N SER A 27 -19.62 -7.71 5.51
CA SER A 27 -19.12 -9.07 5.25
C SER A 27 -20.02 -9.86 4.29
N GLU A 28 -21.32 -9.52 4.21
CA GLU A 28 -22.25 -10.12 3.25
C GLU A 28 -21.86 -9.91 1.78
N TRP A 29 -21.01 -8.91 1.47
CA TRP A 29 -20.53 -8.64 0.12
C TRP A 29 -19.20 -9.32 -0.21
N SER A 30 -18.48 -9.85 0.78
CA SER A 30 -17.10 -10.33 0.63
C SER A 30 -16.97 -11.46 -0.42
N TRP A 31 -17.91 -12.40 -0.45
CA TRP A 31 -17.92 -13.47 -1.46
C TRP A 31 -18.24 -12.96 -2.87
N ASP A 32 -19.12 -11.97 -3.00
CA ASP A 32 -19.38 -11.33 -4.29
C ASP A 32 -18.17 -10.54 -4.79
N MET A 33 -17.41 -9.89 -3.90
CA MET A 33 -16.16 -9.22 -4.28
C MET A 33 -15.15 -10.22 -4.85
N LEU A 34 -14.98 -11.39 -4.20
CA LEU A 34 -14.12 -12.45 -4.73
C LEU A 34 -14.60 -12.97 -6.08
N ARG A 35 -15.91 -13.19 -6.24
CA ARG A 35 -16.49 -13.63 -7.52
C ARG A 35 -16.20 -12.62 -8.65
N LEU A 36 -16.33 -11.33 -8.35
CA LEU A 36 -16.00 -10.27 -9.31
C LEU A 36 -14.50 -10.21 -9.60
N CYS A 37 -13.63 -10.41 -8.61
CA CYS A 37 -12.18 -10.52 -8.85
C CYS A 37 -11.88 -11.63 -9.86
N GLU A 38 -12.49 -12.80 -9.71
CA GLU A 38 -12.31 -13.91 -10.66
C GLU A 38 -12.87 -13.62 -12.05
N GLU A 39 -14.07 -13.06 -12.14
CA GLU A 39 -14.73 -12.73 -13.40
C GLU A 39 -13.96 -11.68 -14.22
N TYR A 40 -13.30 -10.73 -13.54
CA TYR A 40 -12.66 -9.57 -14.16
C TYR A 40 -11.12 -9.58 -14.09
N LYS A 41 -10.48 -10.66 -13.64
CA LYS A 41 -9.02 -10.73 -13.50
C LYS A 41 -8.26 -10.47 -14.80
N GLU A 42 -8.78 -10.98 -15.92
CA GLU A 42 -8.20 -10.77 -17.26
C GLU A 42 -8.59 -9.42 -17.88
N ARG A 43 -9.34 -8.59 -17.15
CA ARG A 43 -9.91 -7.32 -17.63
C ARG A 43 -9.43 -6.11 -16.84
N GLY A 44 -8.42 -6.29 -15.99
CA GLY A 44 -7.76 -5.22 -15.24
C GLY A 44 -8.02 -5.23 -13.74
N VAL A 45 -8.80 -6.18 -13.20
CA VAL A 45 -8.84 -6.43 -11.75
C VAL A 45 -7.64 -7.28 -11.38
N VAL A 46 -6.85 -6.86 -10.39
CA VAL A 46 -5.57 -7.50 -10.05
C VAL A 46 -5.51 -8.07 -8.66
N GLY A 47 -6.48 -7.76 -7.81
CA GLY A 47 -6.49 -8.25 -6.44
C GLY A 47 -7.75 -7.90 -5.67
N ILE A 48 -7.78 -8.38 -4.44
CA ILE A 48 -8.80 -8.11 -3.44
C ILE A 48 -8.17 -7.40 -2.24
N ASP A 49 -8.93 -6.51 -1.62
CA ASP A 49 -8.54 -5.72 -0.47
C ASP A 49 -9.56 -5.85 0.67
N MET A 50 -9.15 -5.48 1.88
CA MET A 50 -10.00 -5.33 3.05
C MET A 50 -9.85 -3.90 3.58
N ALA A 51 -10.96 -3.14 3.56
CA ALA A 51 -11.01 -1.73 3.94
C ALA A 51 -12.18 -1.41 4.88
N GLY A 52 -12.23 -0.17 5.37
CA GLY A 52 -13.23 0.34 6.32
C GLY A 52 -12.73 0.33 7.76
N ASP A 53 -13.53 0.92 8.65
CA ASP A 53 -13.30 1.07 10.10
C ASP A 53 -12.70 -0.19 10.77
N GLU A 54 -11.43 -0.08 11.20
CA GLU A 54 -10.68 -1.12 11.90
C GLU A 54 -11.11 -1.29 13.36
N GLY A 55 -11.76 -0.29 13.96
CA GLY A 55 -12.21 -0.28 15.35
C GLY A 55 -13.20 -1.41 15.67
N LEU A 56 -13.96 -1.86 14.67
CA LEU A 56 -14.93 -2.95 14.80
C LEU A 56 -14.31 -4.33 15.06
N GLU A 57 -13.02 -4.51 14.79
CA GLU A 57 -12.32 -5.78 15.09
C GLU A 57 -12.04 -5.96 16.60
N TYR A 58 -12.14 -4.88 17.40
CA TYR A 58 -11.80 -4.90 18.83
C TYR A 58 -13.02 -5.02 19.75
N GLU A 59 -14.24 -4.84 19.23
CA GLU A 59 -15.47 -4.85 20.05
C GLU A 59 -16.15 -6.22 20.17
N SER A 60 -15.75 -7.23 19.39
CA SER A 60 -16.45 -8.53 19.41
C SER A 60 -15.55 -9.69 19.87
N GLU A 61 -15.82 -10.19 21.08
CA GLU A 61 -15.39 -11.50 21.57
C GLU A 61 -16.09 -12.67 20.81
N SER A 62 -16.99 -12.36 19.87
CA SER A 62 -17.79 -13.31 19.12
C SER A 62 -17.23 -13.55 17.71
N PHE A 63 -16.81 -14.79 17.49
CA PHE A 63 -16.12 -15.41 16.35
C PHE A 63 -16.66 -15.19 14.90
N THR A 64 -17.66 -14.36 14.59
CA THR A 64 -18.42 -14.56 13.34
C THR A 64 -18.06 -13.68 12.13
N LYS A 65 -17.52 -12.47 12.30
CA LYS A 65 -17.14 -11.61 11.16
C LYS A 65 -15.78 -11.98 10.58
N SER A 66 -14.75 -12.02 11.42
CA SER A 66 -13.38 -12.38 11.02
C SER A 66 -13.30 -13.68 10.21
N ASP A 67 -14.18 -14.66 10.46
CA ASP A 67 -14.17 -15.96 9.78
C ASP A 67 -14.57 -15.88 8.30
N VAL A 68 -15.55 -15.03 7.94
CA VAL A 68 -15.98 -14.88 6.54
C VAL A 68 -14.87 -14.28 5.70
N GLU A 69 -14.29 -13.18 6.20
CA GLU A 69 -13.19 -12.51 5.52
C GLU A 69 -11.95 -13.41 5.42
N CYS A 70 -11.61 -14.16 6.48
CA CYS A 70 -10.54 -15.14 6.43
C CYS A 70 -10.80 -16.22 5.37
N ALA A 71 -12.02 -16.75 5.30
CA ALA A 71 -12.40 -17.76 4.31
C ALA A 71 -12.34 -17.21 2.87
N VAL A 72 -12.81 -15.98 2.65
CA VAL A 72 -12.76 -15.31 1.35
C VAL A 72 -11.31 -15.09 0.91
N PHE A 73 -10.45 -14.63 1.79
CA PHE A 73 -9.04 -14.37 1.46
C PHE A 73 -8.22 -15.65 1.29
N GLN A 74 -8.57 -16.72 2.00
CA GLN A 74 -7.99 -18.04 1.76
C GLN A 74 -8.44 -18.59 0.40
N ALA A 75 -9.71 -18.45 0.03
CA ALA A 75 -10.20 -18.85 -1.30
C ALA A 75 -9.57 -18.00 -2.42
N ALA A 76 -9.37 -16.69 -2.19
CA ALA A 76 -8.67 -15.81 -3.11
C ALA A 76 -7.24 -16.32 -3.40
N LYS A 77 -6.52 -16.74 -2.36
CA LYS A 77 -5.18 -17.34 -2.49
C LYS A 77 -5.20 -18.59 -3.36
N GLU A 78 -6.14 -19.50 -3.11
CA GLU A 78 -6.28 -20.75 -3.85
C GLU A 78 -6.61 -20.50 -5.33
N LYS A 79 -7.32 -19.40 -5.63
CA LYS A 79 -7.64 -18.95 -6.99
C LYS A 79 -6.53 -18.12 -7.66
N GLY A 80 -5.41 -17.88 -6.96
CA GLY A 80 -4.30 -17.07 -7.47
C GLY A 80 -4.62 -15.56 -7.55
N ILE A 81 -5.59 -15.08 -6.77
CA ILE A 81 -5.94 -13.67 -6.68
C ILE A 81 -5.05 -13.02 -5.61
N HIS A 82 -4.40 -11.92 -5.97
CA HIS A 82 -3.57 -11.16 -5.05
C HIS A 82 -4.40 -10.53 -3.94
N ARG A 83 -3.81 -10.41 -2.75
CA ARG A 83 -4.52 -9.99 -1.52
C ARG A 83 -3.75 -8.89 -0.80
N THR A 84 -4.45 -7.82 -0.47
CA THR A 84 -3.97 -6.74 0.39
C THR A 84 -4.99 -6.42 1.48
N VAL A 85 -4.61 -5.65 2.49
CA VAL A 85 -5.48 -5.27 3.61
C VAL A 85 -5.00 -3.95 4.21
N HIS A 86 -5.96 -3.08 4.53
CA HIS A 86 -5.75 -1.93 5.40
C HIS A 86 -5.53 -2.44 6.82
N ALA A 87 -4.40 -2.05 7.39
CA ALA A 87 -3.92 -2.59 8.65
C ALA A 87 -3.19 -1.52 9.46
N CYS A 88 -3.60 -1.34 10.72
CA CYS A 88 -2.94 -0.43 11.66
C CYS A 88 -3.01 1.03 11.21
N GLU A 89 -4.10 1.41 10.54
CA GLU A 89 -4.37 2.81 10.20
C GLU A 89 -4.94 3.54 11.42
N GLU A 90 -5.84 2.88 12.14
CA GLU A 90 -6.47 3.39 13.38
C GLU A 90 -6.20 2.46 14.58
N GLY A 91 -5.81 1.20 14.34
CA GLY A 91 -5.50 0.22 15.38
C GLY A 91 -4.05 0.27 15.90
N PRO A 92 -3.78 -0.24 17.12
CA PRO A 92 -2.42 -0.35 17.66
C PRO A 92 -1.49 -1.17 16.76
N ALA A 93 -0.22 -0.74 16.66
CA ALA A 93 0.85 -1.37 15.85
C ALA A 93 1.06 -2.88 16.10
N ILE A 94 0.48 -3.45 17.15
CA ILE A 94 0.49 -4.89 17.42
C ILE A 94 -0.25 -5.71 16.35
N CYS A 95 -1.17 -5.09 15.58
CA CYS A 95 -1.91 -5.76 14.51
C CYS A 95 -1.02 -6.23 13.36
N VAL A 96 0.14 -5.59 13.13
CA VAL A 96 1.15 -6.04 12.16
C VAL A 96 1.54 -7.51 12.39
N LYS A 97 1.67 -7.95 13.65
CA LYS A 97 2.05 -9.34 13.96
C LYS A 97 0.94 -10.34 13.63
N LYS A 98 -0.31 -10.04 13.98
CA LYS A 98 -1.46 -10.94 13.73
C LYS A 98 -1.64 -11.16 12.22
N ILE A 99 -1.48 -10.10 11.46
CA ILE A 99 -1.68 -10.10 10.01
C ILE A 99 -0.57 -10.86 9.28
N ILE A 100 0.70 -10.61 9.63
CA ILE A 100 1.86 -11.30 9.03
C ILE A 100 1.84 -12.81 9.30
N PHE A 101 1.53 -13.21 10.53
CA PHE A 101 1.67 -14.61 10.96
C PHE A 101 0.43 -15.47 10.68
N THR A 102 -0.77 -14.90 10.68
CA THR A 102 -2.01 -15.69 10.58
C THR A 102 -2.56 -15.78 9.15
N LEU A 103 -2.43 -14.74 8.33
CA LEU A 103 -3.26 -14.61 7.12
C LEU A 103 -2.49 -14.54 5.79
N ARG A 104 -1.15 -14.40 5.83
CA ARG A 104 -0.25 -14.50 4.66
C ARG A 104 -0.74 -13.71 3.43
N TYR A 105 -1.00 -12.42 3.64
CA TYR A 105 -1.31 -11.47 2.56
C TYR A 105 -0.06 -11.11 1.75
N ASP A 106 -0.27 -10.55 0.56
CA ASP A 106 0.80 -10.19 -0.37
C ASP A 106 1.36 -8.78 -0.08
N SER A 107 0.54 -7.88 0.47
CA SER A 107 0.93 -6.55 0.94
C SER A 107 -0.04 -6.00 2.00
N TYR A 108 0.32 -4.87 2.62
CA TYR A 108 -0.47 -4.19 3.66
C TYR A 108 -0.45 -2.69 3.38
N LEU A 109 -1.59 -2.03 3.54
CA LEU A 109 -1.68 -0.57 3.56
C LEU A 109 -1.72 -0.09 5.01
N THR A 110 -0.94 0.96 5.29
CA THR A 110 -0.93 1.63 6.59
C THR A 110 -1.23 3.10 6.34
N GLY A 111 -2.26 3.63 6.98
CA GLY A 111 -2.66 5.03 6.88
C GLY A 111 -1.72 5.98 7.63
N ASP A 112 -2.02 7.27 7.55
CA ASP A 112 -1.38 8.28 8.39
C ASP A 112 -1.70 7.97 9.84
N VAL A 113 -0.65 7.76 10.65
CA VAL A 113 -0.82 7.50 12.07
C VAL A 113 -1.25 8.82 12.72
N GLN A 114 -2.57 9.05 12.82
CA GLN A 114 -3.16 10.20 13.53
C GLN A 114 -2.70 10.31 15.00
N SER A 115 -2.02 9.29 15.54
CA SER A 115 -1.30 9.38 16.83
C SER A 115 -0.02 10.25 16.79
N LEU A 116 0.34 10.92 15.69
CA LEU A 116 1.48 11.85 15.64
C LEU A 116 1.17 13.27 16.14
N THR A 117 -0.01 13.49 16.74
CA THR A 117 -0.39 14.76 17.41
C THR A 117 0.41 15.08 18.69
N THR A 118 1.43 14.28 19.04
CA THR A 118 2.40 14.61 20.09
C THR A 118 3.76 14.91 19.48
N SER A 119 4.31 16.09 19.78
CA SER A 119 5.57 16.68 19.29
C SER A 119 6.84 15.83 19.46
N SER A 120 6.72 14.65 20.08
CA SER A 120 7.81 13.74 20.43
C SER A 120 7.79 12.41 19.66
N LYS A 121 6.79 12.16 18.80
CA LYS A 121 6.69 10.88 18.08
C LYS A 121 7.18 11.00 16.64
N ARG A 122 8.09 10.11 16.28
CA ARG A 122 8.66 9.95 14.94
C ARG A 122 7.69 9.17 14.06
N HIS A 123 7.44 9.64 12.83
CA HIS A 123 6.60 8.91 11.88
C HIS A 123 7.16 7.50 11.61
N PRO A 124 6.35 6.41 11.66
CA PRO A 124 6.84 5.04 11.52
C PRO A 124 7.62 4.78 10.23
N ILE A 125 7.24 5.44 9.13
CA ILE A 125 7.94 5.33 7.83
C ILE A 125 9.44 5.63 7.93
N LEU A 126 9.84 6.52 8.85
CA LEU A 126 11.25 6.87 9.03
C LEU A 126 12.02 5.67 9.59
N ARG A 127 11.40 4.91 10.50
CA ARG A 127 11.97 3.67 11.03
C ARG A 127 11.97 2.55 10.00
N LEU A 128 10.90 2.44 9.20
CA LEU A 128 10.82 1.46 8.11
C LEU A 128 11.94 1.69 7.08
N ALA A 129 12.23 2.95 6.76
CA ALA A 129 13.31 3.31 5.86
C ALA A 129 14.70 2.96 6.43
N GLU A 130 14.95 3.25 7.72
CA GLU A 130 16.19 2.87 8.41
C GLU A 130 16.40 1.36 8.50
N ASP A 131 15.33 0.62 8.78
CA ASP A 131 15.35 -0.85 8.86
C ASP A 131 15.31 -1.49 7.46
N GLU A 132 15.43 -0.70 6.39
CA GLU A 132 15.46 -1.15 5.00
C GLU A 132 14.22 -1.95 4.55
N VAL A 133 13.10 -1.76 5.25
CA VAL A 133 11.82 -2.41 4.95
C VAL A 133 11.32 -1.96 3.57
N ARG A 134 10.65 -2.87 2.87
CA ARG A 134 10.02 -2.58 1.57
C ARG A 134 8.67 -1.90 1.82
N PHE A 135 8.50 -0.69 1.28
CA PHE A 135 7.24 0.06 1.35
C PHE A 135 7.02 0.84 0.04
N SER A 136 5.79 1.30 -0.16
CA SER A 136 5.40 2.26 -1.20
C SER A 136 4.87 3.55 -0.56
N ILE A 137 4.73 4.59 -1.37
CA ILE A 137 4.19 5.89 -0.95
C ILE A 137 2.92 6.14 -1.75
N ASN A 138 1.84 6.45 -1.05
CA ASN A 138 0.49 6.54 -1.60
C ASN A 138 -0.20 7.80 -1.06
N SER A 139 -1.08 8.41 -1.86
CA SER A 139 -1.88 9.59 -1.43
C SER A 139 -3.20 9.21 -0.75
N ASP A 140 -3.48 7.91 -0.66
CA ASP A 140 -4.72 7.34 -0.13
C ASP A 140 -5.97 7.94 -0.79
N ASP A 141 -6.70 8.82 -0.11
CA ASP A 141 -7.88 9.54 -0.61
C ASP A 141 -7.60 11.02 -0.97
N PRO A 142 -6.95 11.32 -2.12
CA PRO A 142 -6.53 12.68 -2.47
C PRO A 142 -7.68 13.69 -2.60
N THR A 143 -8.90 13.22 -2.85
CA THR A 143 -10.09 14.08 -2.91
C THR A 143 -10.62 14.49 -1.55
N LEU A 144 -10.33 13.71 -0.50
CA LEU A 144 -10.75 13.96 0.88
C LEU A 144 -9.65 14.68 1.67
N THR A 145 -8.41 14.23 1.53
CA THR A 145 -7.25 14.82 2.22
C THR A 145 -6.80 16.14 1.60
N HIS A 146 -7.22 16.40 0.35
CA HIS A 146 -6.75 17.51 -0.47
C HIS A 146 -5.22 17.51 -0.69
N THR A 147 -4.57 16.35 -0.54
CA THR A 147 -3.14 16.17 -0.85
C THR A 147 -2.96 15.51 -2.21
N ARG A 148 -1.80 15.74 -2.83
CA ARG A 148 -1.35 15.01 -4.02
C ARG A 148 -0.16 14.15 -3.66
N LEU A 149 0.13 13.14 -4.47
CA LEU A 149 1.35 12.34 -4.32
C LEU A 149 2.63 13.21 -4.30
N SER A 150 2.65 14.32 -5.05
CA SER A 150 3.76 15.27 -5.03
C SER A 150 3.96 15.95 -3.67
N ASP A 151 2.90 16.11 -2.89
CA ASP A 151 2.95 16.74 -1.58
C ASP A 151 3.46 15.77 -0.52
N GLU A 152 3.07 14.49 -0.60
CA GLU A 152 3.65 13.41 0.21
C GLU A 152 5.17 13.29 0.00
N TYR A 153 5.63 13.40 -1.25
CA TYR A 153 7.05 13.36 -1.59
C TYR A 153 7.81 14.54 -0.97
N LYS A 154 7.25 15.77 -1.07
CA LYS A 154 7.84 16.96 -0.44
C LYS A 154 7.90 16.82 1.08
N LEU A 155 6.87 16.25 1.68
CA LEU A 155 6.82 16.00 3.12
C LEU A 155 7.94 15.05 3.55
N PHE A 156 8.12 13.93 2.86
CA PHE A 156 9.20 12.99 3.20
C PHE A 156 10.60 13.57 2.97
N LEU A 157 10.80 14.34 1.90
CA LEU A 157 12.05 15.09 1.70
C LEU A 157 12.32 16.04 2.88
N SER A 158 11.28 16.70 3.41
CA SER A 158 11.41 17.56 4.59
C SER A 158 11.84 16.77 5.84
N TRP A 159 11.45 15.50 5.96
CA TRP A 159 11.84 14.60 7.05
C TRP A 159 13.21 13.93 6.87
N GLY A 160 13.95 14.30 5.82
CA GLY A 160 15.31 13.80 5.58
C GLY A 160 15.39 12.61 4.62
N PHE A 161 14.29 12.24 3.96
CA PHE A 161 14.40 11.33 2.80
C PHE A 161 15.23 11.98 1.70
N THR A 162 15.92 11.13 0.95
CA THR A 162 16.66 11.53 -0.26
C THR A 162 15.92 11.02 -1.49
N GLU A 163 16.28 11.53 -2.67
CA GLU A 163 15.75 11.00 -3.94
C GLU A 163 16.01 9.50 -4.10
N ALA A 164 17.12 8.99 -3.56
CA ALA A 164 17.42 7.56 -3.54
C ALA A 164 16.40 6.75 -2.70
N HIS A 165 15.94 7.29 -1.58
CA HIS A 165 14.88 6.65 -0.78
C HIS A 165 13.56 6.60 -1.56
N LEU A 166 13.18 7.70 -2.22
CA LEU A 166 11.95 7.77 -3.01
C LEU A 166 12.01 6.86 -4.24
N ALA A 167 13.14 6.84 -4.95
CA ALA A 167 13.38 5.91 -6.05
C ALA A 167 13.27 4.46 -5.58
N ARG A 168 13.91 4.11 -4.45
CA ARG A 168 13.80 2.78 -3.86
C ARG A 168 12.35 2.41 -3.54
N ALA A 169 11.57 3.30 -2.94
CA ALA A 169 10.15 3.06 -2.69
C ALA A 169 9.36 2.77 -3.99
N ASN A 170 9.61 3.53 -5.06
CA ASN A 170 8.96 3.31 -6.36
C ASN A 170 9.34 2.00 -7.04
N PHE A 171 10.62 1.63 -7.01
CA PHE A 171 11.05 0.32 -7.52
C PHE A 171 10.47 -0.84 -6.70
N GLN A 172 10.41 -0.71 -5.37
CA GLN A 172 9.75 -1.71 -4.52
C GLN A 172 8.25 -1.81 -4.83
N ALA A 173 7.57 -0.67 -5.03
CA ALA A 173 6.17 -0.64 -5.42
C ALA A 173 5.94 -1.35 -6.77
N ALA A 174 6.77 -1.08 -7.78
CA ALA A 174 6.68 -1.76 -9.06
C ALA A 174 6.92 -3.27 -8.95
N LEU A 175 7.95 -3.69 -8.21
CA LEU A 175 8.28 -5.10 -7.97
C LEU A 175 7.15 -5.87 -7.27
N HIS A 176 6.49 -5.23 -6.29
CA HIS A 176 5.44 -5.85 -5.48
C HIS A 176 4.03 -5.54 -6.01
N SER A 177 3.91 -4.81 -7.12
CA SER A 177 2.64 -4.60 -7.79
C SER A 177 1.99 -5.93 -8.18
N PHE A 178 0.67 -5.93 -8.24
CA PHE A 178 -0.12 -7.09 -8.67
C PHE A 178 -0.21 -7.20 -10.21
N LEU A 179 0.73 -6.60 -10.93
CA LEU A 179 0.82 -6.71 -12.38
C LEU A 179 1.30 -8.09 -12.81
N PRO A 180 0.82 -8.59 -13.97
CA PRO A 180 1.42 -9.74 -14.63
C PRO A 180 2.93 -9.55 -14.86
N PRO A 181 3.74 -10.63 -14.89
CA PRO A 181 5.20 -10.54 -14.99
C PRO A 181 5.71 -9.66 -16.13
N GLU A 182 5.10 -9.74 -17.32
CA GLU A 182 5.50 -8.94 -18.47
C GLU A 182 5.21 -7.45 -18.29
N GLU A 183 4.03 -7.10 -17.77
CA GLU A 183 3.69 -5.69 -17.50
C GLU A 183 4.53 -5.11 -16.37
N LYS A 184 4.84 -5.93 -15.36
CA LYS A 184 5.73 -5.58 -14.27
C LYS A 184 7.14 -5.29 -14.77
N LYS A 185 7.66 -6.12 -15.69
CA LYS A 185 8.96 -5.88 -16.34
C LYS A 185 8.95 -4.56 -17.11
N GLN A 186 7.93 -4.30 -17.92
CA GLN A 186 7.78 -3.04 -18.64
C GLN A 186 7.77 -1.83 -17.70
N LEU A 187 7.05 -1.91 -16.57
CA LEU A 187 7.04 -0.86 -15.56
C LEU A 187 8.43 -0.63 -14.94
N ILE A 188 9.15 -1.70 -14.63
CA ILE A 188 10.52 -1.61 -14.10
C ILE A 188 11.47 -0.98 -15.12
N ASP A 189 11.37 -1.35 -16.40
CA ASP A 189 12.19 -0.79 -17.48
C ASP A 189 11.90 0.72 -17.67
N GLN A 190 10.63 1.13 -17.58
CA GLN A 190 10.24 2.55 -17.60
C GLN A 190 10.84 3.32 -16.41
N LEU A 191 10.81 2.75 -15.21
CA LEU A 191 11.43 3.36 -14.03
C LEU A 191 12.95 3.46 -14.18
N GLN A 192 13.61 2.42 -14.72
CA GLN A 192 15.06 2.47 -15.00
C GLN A 192 15.39 3.64 -15.93
N GLN A 193 14.64 3.79 -17.01
CA GLN A 193 14.83 4.88 -17.96
C GLN A 193 14.58 6.26 -17.29
N ALA A 194 13.50 6.39 -16.51
CA ALA A 194 13.13 7.64 -15.86
C ALA A 194 14.16 8.08 -14.80
N TYR A 195 14.73 7.14 -14.06
CA TYR A 195 15.75 7.40 -13.02
C TYR A 195 17.20 7.37 -13.56
N GLY A 196 17.42 7.01 -14.83
CA GLY A 196 18.75 6.96 -15.44
C GLY A 196 19.60 5.76 -15.03
N PHE A 197 19.00 4.63 -14.65
CA PHE A 197 19.72 3.38 -14.34
C PHE A 197 19.96 2.55 -15.61
N SER A 198 21.20 2.12 -15.85
CA SER A 198 21.56 1.27 -17.00
C SER A 198 21.18 -0.20 -16.82
N HIS A 199 21.10 -0.68 -15.58
CA HIS A 199 20.61 -2.00 -15.23
C HIS A 199 20.11 -1.96 -13.79
N TYR A 200 18.85 -2.36 -13.55
CA TYR A 200 18.37 -2.57 -12.18
C TYR A 200 18.78 -3.95 -11.69
N SER A 201 19.44 -4.01 -10.54
CA SER A 201 19.66 -5.23 -9.77
C SER A 201 18.86 -5.09 -8.47
N CYS A 202 18.03 -6.06 -8.13
CA CYS A 202 17.40 -6.09 -6.81
C CYS A 202 18.35 -6.76 -5.81
N PRO A 203 18.59 -6.17 -4.62
CA PRO A 203 18.09 -4.86 -4.17
C PRO A 203 18.91 -3.70 -4.73
N LEU A 204 18.28 -2.52 -4.88
CA LEU A 204 19.01 -1.27 -5.06
C LEU A 204 20.05 -1.11 -3.94
N PRO A 205 21.21 -0.49 -4.22
CA PRO A 205 22.14 -0.15 -3.15
C PRO A 205 21.41 0.63 -2.06
N PRO A 206 21.76 0.40 -0.78
CA PRO A 206 21.12 1.08 0.32
C PRO A 206 21.29 2.59 0.13
N PRO A 207 20.21 3.38 0.31
CA PRO A 207 20.35 4.83 0.27
C PRO A 207 21.28 5.28 1.41
N PRO A 208 21.90 6.47 1.29
CA PRO A 208 22.70 7.03 2.38
C PRO A 208 21.86 7.14 3.67
N PRO A 209 22.49 7.05 4.86
CA PRO A 209 21.78 7.11 6.13
C PRO A 209 20.87 8.33 6.22
N LEU A 210 19.69 8.14 6.82
CA LEU A 210 18.73 9.21 7.01
C LEU A 210 19.28 10.20 8.05
N HIS A 211 19.50 11.46 7.63
CA HIS A 211 19.90 12.54 8.54
C HIS A 211 18.67 13.39 8.87
N ILE A 212 17.95 13.02 9.93
CA ILE A 212 16.81 13.81 10.40
C ILE A 212 17.34 15.08 11.07
N ARG A 213 16.90 16.24 10.58
CA ARG A 213 17.18 17.52 11.23
C ARG A 213 16.26 17.66 12.45
N ASP A 214 16.84 17.93 13.62
CA ASP A 214 16.13 18.15 14.89
C ASP A 214 15.14 19.32 14.88
N SER A 215 15.07 20.09 13.78
CA SER A 215 14.19 21.25 13.64
C SER A 215 12.69 20.93 13.71
N PHE A 216 12.28 19.66 13.61
CA PHE A 216 10.89 19.23 13.86
C PHE A 216 10.59 18.97 15.34
N LEU A 217 11.60 18.89 16.20
CA LEU A 217 11.43 18.62 17.63
C LEU A 217 11.16 19.90 18.44
N HIS A 218 11.45 21.08 17.89
CA HIS A 218 11.37 22.36 18.61
C HIS A 218 10.62 23.41 17.79
N SER A 219 9.28 23.36 17.83
CA SER A 219 8.46 24.57 17.63
C SER A 219 8.09 25.10 19.03
N PRO A 220 8.24 26.41 19.31
CA PRO A 220 8.02 26.95 20.64
C PRO A 220 6.54 26.85 21.03
N SER A 221 6.36 26.54 22.32
CA SER A 221 5.12 26.40 23.09
C SER A 221 4.08 27.50 22.88
#